data_AF-A0A401NRB0-F1
#
_entry.id   AF-A0A401NRB0-F1
#
_cell.length_a   1.000
_cell.length_b   1.000
_cell.length_c   1.000
_cell.angle_alpha   90.00
_cell.angle_beta   90.00
_cell.angle_gamma   90.00
#
_symmetry.space_group_name_H-M   'P 1'
#
loop_
_entity.id
_entity.type
_entity.pdbx_description
1 polymer ?
#
loop_
_entity_poly.entity_id
_entity_poly.type
_entity_poly.pdbx_seq_one_letter_code
_entity_poly.pdbx_strand_id
1 'polypeptide(L)'
;MLSIPEFDNLYLDMNGIIHQCSHPNDEDVHFRISEEKIIADIFHYVEVLFRIIKPKKIFFMAVDGVAPRAKMNQQRGRRFRSAKEAEEKIKKALEKGEILPTESRFDSNCITPGTAFMARLHEQLKYFINLKISTEKSWEGVAVYLSGHETPGEGEHKIMEFIRAETTKPDHDPNTRHCLYGLDADLVCIM
;
A
#
# COMPACT_ATOMS: atom_id res chain seq x y z
N MET A 1 -22.41 12.24 -17.00
CA MET A 1 -21.51 11.23 -16.41
C MET A 1 -20.10 11.75 -16.56
N LEU A 2 -19.41 12.06 -15.46
CA LEU A 2 -18.00 12.45 -15.50
C LEU A 2 -17.18 11.19 -15.83
N SER A 3 -16.63 11.11 -17.04
CA SER A 3 -15.68 10.05 -17.41
C SER A 3 -14.36 10.30 -16.70
N ILE A 4 -13.76 9.26 -16.12
CA ILE A 4 -12.40 9.34 -15.59
C ILE A 4 -11.47 9.72 -16.74
N PRO A 5 -10.64 10.77 -16.59
CA PRO A 5 -9.69 11.15 -17.62
C PRO A 5 -8.69 10.04 -17.88
N GLU A 6 -8.15 9.96 -19.10
CA GLU A 6 -7.07 9.02 -19.41
C GLU A 6 -5.76 9.43 -18.73
N PHE A 7 -5.02 8.46 -18.19
CA PHE A 7 -3.72 8.67 -17.55
C PHE A 7 -2.63 7.88 -18.26
N ASP A 8 -1.42 8.46 -18.32
CA ASP A 8 -0.25 7.77 -18.82
C ASP A 8 0.34 6.88 -17.73
N ASN A 9 0.46 7.42 -16.52
CA ASN A 9 1.19 6.79 -15.44
C ASN A 9 0.32 6.67 -14.18
N LEU A 10 0.30 5.49 -13.56
CA LEU A 10 -0.34 5.23 -12.27
C LEU A 10 0.72 4.87 -11.23
N TYR A 11 0.65 5.52 -10.07
CA TYR A 11 1.57 5.30 -8.94
C TYR A 11 0.76 4.97 -7.69
N LEU A 12 1.09 3.86 -7.03
CA LEU A 12 0.43 3.42 -5.80
C LEU A 12 1.41 3.50 -4.64
N ASP A 13 1.04 4.26 -3.61
CA ASP A 13 1.56 4.02 -2.26
C ASP A 13 0.85 2.81 -1.67
N MET A 14 1.57 1.69 -1.62
CA MET A 14 1.04 0.41 -1.20
C MET A 14 0.76 0.36 0.30
N ASN A 15 1.41 1.19 1.12
CA ASN A 15 1.24 1.10 2.57
C ASN A 15 -0.19 1.44 2.99
N GLY A 16 -0.81 2.42 2.35
CA GLY A 16 -2.23 2.72 2.56
C GLY A 16 -3.15 1.54 2.21
N ILE A 17 -2.87 0.86 1.10
CA ILE A 17 -3.63 -0.32 0.65
C ILE A 17 -3.46 -1.49 1.63
N ILE A 18 -2.23 -1.79 2.05
CA ILE A 18 -1.93 -2.87 3.00
C ILE A 18 -2.64 -2.63 4.34
N HIS A 19 -2.64 -1.40 4.83
CA HIS A 19 -3.37 -1.04 6.04
C HIS A 19 -4.88 -1.24 5.88
N GLN A 20 -5.47 -0.75 4.79
CA GLN A 20 -6.91 -0.89 4.53
C GLN A 20 -7.35 -2.36 4.38
N CYS A 21 -6.54 -3.20 3.72
CA CYS A 21 -6.85 -4.62 3.54
C CYS A 21 -6.61 -5.46 4.80
N SER A 22 -5.72 -5.03 5.70
CA SER A 22 -5.43 -5.76 6.94
C SER A 22 -6.39 -5.44 8.09
N HIS A 23 -6.85 -4.19 8.17
CA HIS A 23 -7.72 -3.73 9.24
C HIS A 23 -8.72 -2.69 8.70
N PRO A 24 -9.74 -3.13 7.94
CA PRO A 24 -10.74 -2.21 7.39
C PRO A 24 -11.57 -1.52 8.49
N ASN A 25 -11.64 -2.10 9.69
CA ASN A 25 -12.30 -1.50 10.84
C ASN A 25 -11.52 -1.75 12.15
N ASP A 26 -10.67 -0.79 12.55
CA ASP A 26 -9.91 -0.83 13.80
C ASP A 26 -10.77 -0.79 15.07
N GLU A 27 -12.07 -0.51 14.94
CA GLU A 27 -13.01 -0.49 16.07
C GLU A 27 -13.55 -1.87 16.43
N ASP A 28 -13.52 -2.83 15.50
CA ASP A 28 -14.05 -4.16 15.74
C ASP A 28 -13.01 -5.07 16.44
N VAL A 29 -13.25 -5.34 17.71
CA VAL A 29 -12.44 -6.25 18.54
C VAL A 29 -12.64 -7.73 18.20
N HIS A 30 -13.72 -8.07 17.49
CA HIS A 30 -14.03 -9.42 17.03
C HIS A 30 -13.44 -9.72 15.65
N PHE A 31 -13.02 -8.69 14.90
CA PHE A 31 -12.47 -8.89 13.57
C PHE A 31 -11.21 -9.78 13.58
N ARG A 32 -11.21 -10.78 12.70
CA ARG A 32 -10.08 -11.70 12.46
C ARG A 32 -9.91 -11.88 10.95
N ILE A 33 -8.67 -11.88 10.51
CA ILE A 33 -8.32 -12.06 9.10
C ILE A 33 -7.00 -12.83 9.02
N SER A 34 -6.90 -13.76 8.06
CA SER A 34 -5.67 -14.50 7.81
C SER A 34 -4.75 -13.73 6.87
N GLU A 35 -3.46 -14.01 6.93
CA GLU A 35 -2.47 -13.39 6.05
C GLU A 35 -2.79 -13.63 4.56
N GLU A 36 -3.23 -14.84 4.21
CA GLU A 36 -3.59 -15.21 2.84
C GLU A 36 -4.76 -14.37 2.34
N LYS A 37 -5.74 -14.10 3.21
CA LYS A 37 -6.89 -13.26 2.87
C LYS A 37 -6.48 -11.80 2.69
N ILE A 38 -5.59 -11.28 3.54
CA ILE A 38 -5.03 -9.92 3.37
C ILE A 38 -4.34 -9.79 2.01
N ILE A 39 -3.48 -10.75 1.65
CA ILE A 39 -2.73 -10.74 0.39
C ILE A 39 -3.70 -10.81 -0.81
N ALA A 40 -4.71 -11.67 -0.75
CA ALA A 40 -5.74 -11.75 -1.78
C ALA A 40 -6.53 -10.44 -1.93
N ASP A 41 -6.85 -9.78 -0.83
CA ASP A 41 -7.55 -8.49 -0.84
C ASP A 41 -6.68 -7.37 -1.41
N ILE A 42 -5.38 -7.36 -1.10
CA ILE A 42 -4.42 -6.43 -1.71
C ILE A 42 -4.38 -6.62 -3.24
N PHE A 43 -4.27 -7.87 -3.72
CA PHE A 43 -4.25 -8.16 -5.15
C PHE A 43 -5.53 -7.70 -5.85
N HIS A 44 -6.68 -7.98 -5.23
CA HIS A 44 -7.96 -7.54 -5.75
C HIS A 44 -8.03 -6.01 -5.83
N TYR A 45 -7.59 -5.32 -4.78
CA TYR A 45 -7.59 -3.86 -4.72
C TYR A 45 -6.73 -3.24 -5.81
N VAL A 46 -5.49 -3.74 -5.96
CA VAL A 46 -4.54 -3.32 -7.00
C VAL A 46 -5.14 -3.53 -8.40
N GLU A 47 -5.74 -4.69 -8.64
CA GLU A 47 -6.40 -5.00 -9.90
C GLU A 47 -7.58 -4.06 -10.21
N VAL A 48 -8.40 -3.76 -9.20
CA VAL A 48 -9.51 -2.82 -9.35
C VAL A 48 -8.99 -1.43 -9.73
N LEU A 49 -7.98 -0.91 -9.02
CA LEU A 49 -7.37 0.39 -9.35
C LEU A 49 -6.80 0.40 -10.76
N PHE A 50 -6.04 -0.63 -11.14
CA PHE A 50 -5.46 -0.72 -12.49
C PHE A 50 -6.55 -0.73 -13.58
N ARG A 51 -7.64 -1.47 -13.38
CA ARG A 51 -8.77 -1.56 -14.33
C ARG A 51 -9.58 -0.27 -14.44
N ILE A 52 -9.68 0.49 -13.34
CA ILE A 52 -10.39 1.78 -13.31
C ILE A 52 -9.55 2.85 -14.03
N ILE A 53 -8.26 2.95 -13.70
CA ILE A 53 -7.38 4.03 -14.18
C ILE A 53 -6.84 3.76 -15.59
N LYS A 54 -6.54 2.49 -15.90
CA LYS A 54 -6.00 2.04 -17.20
C LYS A 54 -4.77 2.84 -17.65
N PRO A 55 -3.65 2.80 -16.89
CA PRO A 55 -2.44 3.52 -17.25
C PRO A 55 -1.91 3.05 -18.61
N LYS A 56 -1.47 3.99 -19.45
CA LYS A 56 -1.01 3.68 -20.82
C LYS A 56 0.48 3.36 -20.92
N LYS A 57 1.29 3.88 -20.00
CA LYS A 57 2.76 3.83 -20.09
C LYS A 57 3.39 3.19 -18.87
N ILE A 58 3.14 3.73 -17.68
CA ILE A 58 3.83 3.29 -16.44
C ILE A 58 2.83 2.87 -15.37
N PHE A 59 3.13 1.77 -14.69
CA PHE A 59 2.48 1.38 -13.46
C PHE A 59 3.52 1.14 -12.36
N PHE A 60 3.53 1.99 -11.33
CA PHE A 60 4.52 1.97 -10.27
C PHE A 60 3.87 1.65 -8.93
N MET A 61 4.39 0.65 -8.22
CA MET A 61 3.96 0.29 -6.87
C MET A 61 5.11 0.51 -5.89
N ALA A 62 4.87 1.34 -4.88
CA ALA A 62 5.84 1.69 -3.87
C ALA A 62 5.42 1.14 -2.50
N VAL A 63 6.25 0.28 -1.93
CA VAL A 63 6.11 -0.19 -0.55
C VAL A 63 7.12 0.58 0.31
N ASP A 64 6.74 1.02 1.51
CA ASP A 64 7.70 1.69 2.40
C ASP A 64 8.91 0.78 2.66
N GLY A 65 10.09 1.36 2.51
CA GLY A 65 11.33 0.81 3.02
C GLY A 65 11.74 1.49 4.33
N VAL A 66 13.01 1.36 4.69
CA VAL A 66 13.55 2.04 5.88
C VAL A 66 13.42 3.55 5.71
N ALA A 67 12.66 4.18 6.61
CA ALA A 67 12.34 5.60 6.58
C ALA A 67 13.36 6.45 7.38
N PRO A 68 13.43 7.78 7.15
CA PRO A 68 14.24 8.69 7.96
C PRO A 68 13.82 8.71 9.44
N ARG A 69 14.78 9.07 10.32
CA ARG A 69 14.57 9.09 11.78
C ARG A 69 13.36 9.91 12.22
N ALA A 70 13.06 11.01 11.53
CA ALA A 70 11.91 11.85 11.83
C ALA A 70 10.58 11.09 11.68
N LYS A 71 10.35 10.42 10.53
CA LYS A 71 9.13 9.61 10.33
C LYS A 71 9.13 8.36 11.19
N MET A 72 10.29 7.74 11.45
CA MET A 72 10.38 6.62 12.41
C MET A 72 9.86 7.01 13.80
N ASN A 73 10.20 8.20 14.31
CA ASN A 73 9.68 8.69 15.58
C ASN A 73 8.16 8.91 15.55
N GLN A 74 7.64 9.46 14.45
CA GLN A 74 6.21 9.67 14.25
C GLN A 74 5.45 8.34 14.18
N GLN A 75 5.94 7.37 13.40
CA GLN A 75 5.39 6.02 13.30
C GLN A 75 5.42 5.30 14.66
N ARG A 76 6.54 5.39 15.39
CA ARG A 76 6.64 4.83 16.74
C ARG A 76 5.58 5.40 17.69
N GLY A 77 5.38 6.72 17.65
CA GLY A 77 4.35 7.39 18.46
C GLY A 77 2.93 6.94 18.09
N ARG A 78 2.62 6.81 16.80
CA ARG A 78 1.32 6.30 16.32
C ARG A 78 1.08 4.86 16.81
N ARG A 79 2.03 3.95 16.59
CA ARG A 79 1.93 2.54 16.99
C ARG A 79 1.72 2.35 18.48
N PHE A 80 2.43 3.12 19.31
CA PHE A 80 2.26 3.06 20.75
C PHE A 80 0.85 3.46 21.19
N ARG A 81 0.27 4.51 20.58
CA ARG A 81 -1.12 4.90 20.85
C ARG A 81 -2.12 3.83 20.40
N SER A 82 -1.98 3.33 19.18
CA SER A 82 -2.89 2.31 18.64
C SER A 82 -2.86 1.01 19.45
N ALA A 83 -1.68 0.59 19.93
CA ALA A 83 -1.55 -0.58 20.81
C ALA A 83 -2.30 -0.37 22.14
N LYS A 84 -2.14 0.80 22.76
CA LYS A 84 -2.84 1.15 24.00
C LYS A 84 -4.35 1.23 23.81
N GLU A 85 -4.82 1.85 22.73
CA GLU A 85 -6.25 1.95 22.41
C GLU A 85 -6.86 0.56 22.15
N ALA A 86 -6.14 -0.33 21.46
CA ALA A 86 -6.57 -1.70 21.24
C ALA A 86 -6.71 -2.49 22.55
N GLU A 87 -5.74 -2.34 23.47
CA GLU A 87 -5.78 -2.95 24.80
C GLU A 87 -6.98 -2.45 25.62
N GLU A 88 -7.22 -1.13 25.64
CA GLU A 88 -8.36 -0.53 26.32
C GLU A 88 -9.71 -1.00 25.76
N LYS A 89 -9.81 -1.16 24.43
CA LYS A 89 -11.03 -1.68 23.77
C LYS A 89 -11.29 -3.14 24.14
N ILE A 90 -10.26 -3.99 24.14
CA ILE A 90 -10.35 -5.40 24.55
C ILE A 90 -10.82 -5.48 26.01
N LYS A 91 -10.21 -4.69 26.90
CA LYS A 91 -10.59 -4.65 28.31
C LYS A 91 -12.07 -4.28 28.49
N LYS A 92 -12.55 -3.25 27.79
CA LYS A 92 -13.96 -2.83 27.83
C LYS A 92 -14.92 -3.89 27.30
N ALA A 93 -14.55 -4.63 26.26
CA ALA A 93 -15.38 -5.72 25.72
C ALA A 93 -15.51 -6.87 26.72
N LEU A 94 -14.39 -7.27 27.36
CA LEU A 94 -14.37 -8.29 28.40
C LEU A 94 -15.16 -7.87 29.65
N GLU A 95 -15.06 -6.61 30.07
CA GLU A 95 -15.84 -6.05 31.18
C GLU A 95 -17.36 -6.06 30.90
N LYS A 96 -17.77 -5.95 29.63
CA LYS A 96 -19.18 -6.10 29.20
C LYS A 96 -19.63 -7.57 29.12
N GLY A 97 -18.74 -8.52 29.37
CA GLY A 97 -19.03 -9.96 29.26
C GLY A 97 -18.99 -10.50 27.83
N GLU A 98 -18.40 -9.76 26.88
CA GLU A 98 -18.24 -10.25 25.51
C GLU A 98 -17.21 -11.39 25.46
N ILE A 99 -17.53 -12.46 24.72
CA ILE A 99 -16.61 -13.56 24.45
C ILE A 99 -15.86 -13.22 23.16
N LEU A 100 -14.56 -12.96 23.28
CA LEU A 100 -13.72 -12.65 22.13
C LEU A 100 -13.30 -13.93 21.39
N PRO A 101 -13.06 -13.85 20.06
CA PRO A 101 -12.51 -14.98 19.30
C PRO A 101 -11.17 -15.45 19.87
N THR A 102 -10.96 -16.76 19.83
CA THR A 102 -9.75 -17.43 20.33
C THR A 102 -8.52 -17.18 19.44
N GLU A 103 -8.75 -16.94 18.15
CA GLU A 103 -7.71 -16.56 17.21
C GLU A 103 -7.13 -15.20 17.62
N SER A 104 -5.84 -15.00 17.35
CA SER A 104 -5.21 -13.70 17.56
C SER A 104 -5.63 -12.71 16.47
N ARG A 105 -5.71 -11.42 16.83
CA ARG A 105 -5.85 -10.35 15.83
C ARG A 105 -4.57 -10.28 14.99
N PHE A 106 -4.70 -9.88 13.73
CA PHE A 106 -3.54 -9.57 12.92
C PHE A 106 -2.77 -8.40 13.56
N ASP A 107 -1.45 -8.52 13.66
CA ASP A 107 -0.62 -7.47 14.28
C ASP A 107 -0.16 -6.48 13.21
N SER A 108 -0.78 -5.30 13.15
CA SER A 108 -0.42 -4.25 12.18
C SER A 108 1.02 -3.77 12.30
N ASN A 109 1.70 -4.00 13.44
CA ASN A 109 3.13 -3.68 13.56
C ASN A 109 4.01 -4.51 12.61
N CYS A 110 3.52 -5.64 12.13
CA CYS A 110 4.25 -6.43 11.12
C CYS A 110 4.30 -5.72 9.75
N ILE A 111 3.50 -4.67 9.53
CA ILE A 111 3.58 -3.78 8.36
C ILE A 111 4.75 -2.80 8.58
N THR A 112 5.96 -3.34 8.59
CA THR A 112 7.23 -2.62 8.77
C THR A 112 8.29 -3.29 7.93
N PRO A 113 9.16 -2.53 7.23
CA PRO A 113 10.31 -3.11 6.54
C PRO A 113 11.12 -4.04 7.46
N GLY A 114 11.52 -5.19 6.92
CA GLY A 114 12.35 -6.18 7.63
C GLY A 114 11.59 -7.24 8.41
N THR A 115 10.26 -7.21 8.43
CA THR A 115 9.46 -8.30 9.01
C THR A 115 9.27 -9.45 8.02
N ALA A 116 9.00 -10.64 8.54
CA ALA A 116 8.73 -11.82 7.71
C ALA A 116 7.46 -11.65 6.85
N PHE A 117 6.45 -10.94 7.37
CA PHE A 117 5.24 -10.59 6.62
C PHE A 117 5.58 -9.76 5.37
N MET A 118 6.37 -8.69 5.51
CA MET A 118 6.72 -7.83 4.37
C MET A 118 7.56 -8.57 3.32
N ALA A 119 8.46 -9.47 3.76
CA ALA A 119 9.24 -10.31 2.84
C ALA A 119 8.34 -11.26 2.03
N ARG A 120 7.37 -11.92 2.69
CA ARG A 120 6.40 -12.79 2.00
C ARG A 120 5.49 -11.99 1.06
N LEU A 121 4.96 -10.86 1.53
CA LEU A 121 4.12 -9.98 0.71
C LEU A 121 4.86 -9.51 -0.55
N HIS A 122 6.15 -9.17 -0.43
CA HIS A 122 6.97 -8.76 -1.56
C HIS A 122 7.11 -9.85 -2.63
N GLU A 123 7.40 -11.08 -2.23
CA GLU A 123 7.49 -12.21 -3.16
C GLU A 123 6.12 -12.54 -3.80
N GLN A 124 5.04 -12.42 -3.01
CA GLN A 124 3.67 -12.58 -3.52
C GLN A 124 3.30 -11.48 -4.53
N LEU A 125 3.68 -10.23 -4.30
CA LEU A 125 3.50 -9.13 -5.27
C LEU A 125 4.29 -9.38 -6.56
N LYS A 126 5.55 -9.82 -6.48
CA LYS A 126 6.33 -10.20 -7.66
C LYS A 126 5.62 -11.30 -8.46
N TYR A 127 5.14 -12.34 -7.78
CA TYR A 127 4.39 -13.42 -8.44
C TYR A 127 3.12 -12.88 -9.12
N PHE A 128 2.32 -12.09 -8.40
CA PHE A 128 1.09 -11.47 -8.92
C PHE A 128 1.36 -10.63 -10.18
N ILE A 129 2.39 -9.78 -10.17
CA ILE A 129 2.76 -8.95 -11.31
C ILE A 129 3.13 -9.81 -12.52
N ASN A 130 4.00 -10.80 -12.34
CA ASN A 130 4.41 -11.70 -13.42
C ASN A 130 3.22 -12.48 -13.99
N LEU A 131 2.31 -12.93 -13.12
CA LEU A 131 1.08 -13.58 -13.54
C LEU A 131 0.23 -12.62 -14.40
N LYS A 132 -0.01 -11.39 -13.93
CA LYS A 132 -0.82 -10.41 -14.68
C LYS A 132 -0.21 -10.02 -16.02
N ILE A 133 1.10 -9.77 -16.08
CA ILE A 133 1.78 -9.46 -17.34
C ILE A 133 1.65 -10.62 -18.34
N SER A 134 1.70 -11.87 -17.88
CA SER A 134 1.64 -13.05 -18.76
C SER A 134 0.23 -13.44 -19.20
N THR A 135 -0.81 -13.07 -18.44
CA THR A 135 -2.18 -13.52 -18.70
C THR A 135 -3.14 -12.40 -19.13
N GLU A 136 -2.88 -11.15 -18.78
CA GLU A 136 -3.79 -10.03 -18.99
C GLU A 136 -3.30 -9.06 -20.06
N LYS A 137 -4.02 -8.98 -21.19
CA LYS A 137 -3.72 -8.03 -22.27
C LYS A 137 -3.72 -6.56 -21.84
N SER A 138 -4.47 -6.22 -20.78
CA SER A 138 -4.52 -4.84 -20.28
C SER A 138 -3.19 -4.37 -19.65
N TRP A 139 -2.29 -5.30 -19.33
CA TRP A 139 -0.95 -5.02 -18.82
C TRP A 139 0.10 -5.00 -19.92
N GLU A 140 -0.26 -5.41 -21.14
CA GLU A 140 0.63 -5.43 -22.30
C GLU A 140 1.02 -3.99 -22.69
N GLY A 141 2.33 -3.76 -22.87
CA GLY A 141 2.87 -2.45 -23.24
C GLY A 141 3.00 -1.45 -22.09
N VAL A 142 2.54 -1.79 -20.86
CA VAL A 142 2.74 -0.97 -19.66
C VAL A 142 4.02 -1.39 -18.95
N ALA A 143 4.92 -0.45 -18.69
CA ALA A 143 6.11 -0.69 -17.88
C ALA A 143 5.73 -0.74 -16.39
N VAL A 144 5.88 -1.92 -15.78
CA VAL A 144 5.53 -2.15 -14.37
C VAL A 144 6.76 -2.12 -13.49
N TYR A 145 6.72 -1.28 -12.45
CA TYR A 145 7.79 -1.14 -11.45
C TYR A 145 7.27 -1.49 -10.05
N LEU A 146 8.02 -2.33 -9.34
CA LEU A 146 7.78 -2.64 -7.93
C LEU A 146 8.99 -2.17 -7.12
N SER A 147 8.81 -1.12 -6.32
CA SER A 147 9.80 -0.67 -5.33
C SER A 147 9.44 -1.23 -3.96
N GLY A 148 10.01 -2.38 -3.64
CA GLY A 148 9.70 -3.14 -2.42
C GLY A 148 10.24 -2.53 -1.13
N HIS A 149 9.98 -3.22 -0.02
CA HIS A 149 10.47 -2.85 1.32
C HIS A 149 12.00 -2.93 1.46
N GLU A 150 12.66 -3.60 0.52
CA GLU A 150 14.13 -3.74 0.45
C GLU A 150 14.82 -2.46 -0.01
N THR A 151 14.12 -1.61 -0.78
CA THR A 151 14.62 -0.30 -1.20
C THR A 151 14.39 0.70 -0.07
N PRO A 152 15.40 1.45 0.42
CA PRO A 152 15.20 2.48 1.44
C PRO A 152 14.25 3.60 0.98
N GLY A 153 13.65 4.31 1.94
CA GLY A 153 12.77 5.45 1.68
C GLY A 153 11.28 5.13 1.78
N GLU A 154 10.48 6.17 2.01
CA GLU A 154 9.02 6.09 2.01
C GLU A 154 8.45 5.91 0.60
N GLY A 155 7.29 5.26 0.50
CA GLY A 155 6.60 5.01 -0.76
C GLY A 155 6.36 6.28 -1.57
N GLU A 156 5.82 7.32 -0.92
CA GLU A 156 5.60 8.64 -1.52
C GLU A 156 6.89 9.26 -2.07
N HIS A 157 7.99 9.20 -1.32
CA HIS A 157 9.26 9.79 -1.73
C HIS A 157 9.91 8.99 -2.87
N LYS A 158 9.79 7.67 -2.86
CA LYS A 158 10.22 6.80 -3.97
C LYS A 158 9.48 7.12 -5.26
N ILE A 159 8.15 7.31 -5.18
CA ILE A 159 7.32 7.70 -6.33
C ILE A 159 7.78 9.05 -6.87
N MET A 160 7.96 10.04 -6.00
CA MET A 160 8.32 11.39 -6.39
C MET A 160 9.76 11.48 -6.94
N GLU A 161 10.69 10.70 -6.39
CA GLU A 161 12.04 10.56 -6.94
C GLU A 161 12.02 9.94 -8.33
N PHE A 162 11.23 8.88 -8.52
CA PHE A 162 11.03 8.27 -9.83
C PHE A 162 10.46 9.27 -10.84
N ILE A 163 9.40 10.01 -10.47
CA ILE A 163 8.82 11.04 -11.34
C ILE A 163 9.87 12.09 -11.72
N ARG A 164 10.62 12.63 -10.75
CA ARG A 164 11.68 13.60 -11.03
C ARG A 164 12.72 13.03 -12.01
N ALA A 165 13.19 11.81 -11.78
CA ALA A 165 14.14 11.16 -12.68
C ALA A 165 13.57 11.02 -14.11
N GLU A 166 12.31 10.58 -14.25
CA GLU A 166 11.65 10.47 -15.56
C GLU A 166 11.49 11.83 -16.25
N THR A 167 11.13 12.89 -15.51
CA THR A 167 10.95 14.25 -16.07
C THR A 167 12.25 14.89 -16.56
N THR A 168 13.41 14.44 -16.05
CA THR A 168 14.72 14.96 -16.49
C THR A 168 15.23 14.32 -17.78
N LYS A 169 14.56 13.27 -18.29
CA LYS A 169 14.98 12.61 -19.52
C LYS A 169 14.75 13.52 -20.74
N PRO A 170 15.65 13.50 -21.75
CA PRO A 170 15.53 14.38 -22.92
C PRO A 170 14.26 14.14 -23.75
N ASP A 171 13.71 12.93 -23.71
CA ASP A 171 12.53 12.47 -24.44
C ASP A 171 11.24 12.54 -23.60
N HIS A 172 11.30 13.13 -22.39
CA HIS A 172 10.13 13.31 -21.55
C HIS A 172 9.08 14.19 -22.23
N ASP A 173 7.85 13.69 -22.33
CA ASP A 173 6.70 14.47 -22.78
C ASP A 173 6.15 15.31 -21.61
N PRO A 174 6.21 16.65 -21.65
CA PRO A 174 5.72 17.51 -20.58
C PRO A 174 4.20 17.40 -20.33
N ASN A 175 3.46 16.79 -21.25
CA ASN A 175 2.01 16.56 -21.10
C ASN A 175 1.68 15.19 -20.50
N THR A 176 2.68 14.44 -20.05
CA THR A 176 2.48 13.14 -19.37
C THR A 176 1.53 13.32 -18.18
N ARG A 177 0.47 12.50 -18.14
CA ARG A 177 -0.58 12.59 -17.13
C ARG A 177 -0.35 11.56 -16.03
N HIS A 178 -0.12 12.05 -14.82
CA HIS A 178 0.17 11.23 -13.65
C HIS A 178 -1.08 11.06 -12.77
N CYS A 179 -1.31 9.84 -12.29
CA CYS A 179 -2.31 9.52 -11.27
C CYS A 179 -1.60 8.92 -10.06
N LEU A 180 -1.62 9.62 -8.93
CA LEU A 180 -1.13 9.09 -7.65
C LEU A 180 -2.31 8.61 -6.81
N TYR A 181 -2.17 7.41 -6.24
CA TYR A 181 -3.05 6.89 -5.21
C TYR A 181 -2.27 6.73 -3.91
N GLY A 182 -2.73 7.40 -2.87
CA GLY A 182 -2.29 7.18 -1.50
C GLY A 182 -3.15 7.98 -0.52
N LEU A 183 -3.08 7.60 0.75
CA LEU A 183 -3.96 8.11 1.81
C LEU A 183 -3.32 9.26 2.60
N ASP A 184 -2.04 9.57 2.35
CA ASP A 184 -1.33 10.63 3.06
C ASP A 184 -1.61 11.99 2.41
N ALA A 185 -1.86 13.01 3.24
CA ALA A 185 -2.06 14.38 2.77
C ALA A 185 -0.77 14.97 2.18
N ASP A 186 0.38 14.44 2.60
CA ASP A 186 1.71 14.83 2.12
C ASP A 186 1.84 14.61 0.60
N LEU A 187 1.12 13.64 0.03
CA LEU A 187 1.09 13.39 -1.42
C LEU A 187 0.59 14.58 -2.24
N VAL A 188 -0.32 15.39 -1.71
CA VAL A 188 -0.86 16.58 -2.41
C VAL A 188 0.14 17.74 -2.37
N CYS A 189 0.95 17.84 -1.32
CA CYS A 189 1.92 18.92 -1.15
C CYS A 189 3.28 18.64 -1.79
N ILE A 190 3.63 17.36 -2.01
CA ILE A 190 4.91 16.97 -2.62
C ILE A 190 4.83 16.95 -4.16
N MET A 191 3.62 16.82 -4.72
CA MET A 191 3.33 16.96 -6.15
C MET A 191 3.58 18.40 -6.65
#